data_AF-A0A1H0PXK0-F1
#
_entry.id   AF-A0A1H0PXK0-F1
#
_cell.length_a   1.000
_cell.length_b   1.000
_cell.length_c   1.000
_cell.angle_alpha   90.00
_cell.angle_beta   90.00
_cell.angle_gamma   90.00
#
_symmetry.space_group_name_H-M   'P 1'
#
loop_
_entity.id
_entity.type
_entity.pdbx_description
1 polymer ?
#
loop_
_entity_poly.entity_id
_entity_poly.type
_entity_poly.pdbx_seq_one_letter_code
_entity_poly.pdbx_strand_id
1 'polypeptide(L)'
;MGRTRIVLNEKGFRELRRSPEVEADLVARGRRVAAAAGAGFEAQSWIGRNRNRVTVRTATPEARAADAREHKLLGALDAGR
;
A
#
# COMPACT_ATOMS: atom_id res chain seq x y z
N MET A 1 43.40 -12.03 6.43
CA MET A 1 42.05 -12.61 6.20
C MET A 1 41.25 -11.65 5.33
N GLY A 2 40.76 -12.12 4.18
CA GLY A 2 40.01 -11.28 3.23
C GLY A 2 38.68 -10.81 3.82
N ARG A 3 38.29 -9.57 3.52
CA ARG A 3 37.06 -8.94 4.03
C ARG A 3 35.85 -9.54 3.31
N THR A 4 35.14 -10.46 3.96
CA THR A 4 33.87 -11.02 3.43
C THR A 4 32.85 -9.92 3.29
N ARG A 5 32.36 -9.68 2.06
CA ARG A 5 31.35 -8.67 1.77
C ARG A 5 30.00 -9.33 1.51
N ILE A 6 29.05 -9.09 2.40
CA ILE A 6 27.65 -9.45 2.21
C ILE A 6 26.99 -8.33 1.40
N VAL A 7 26.37 -8.68 0.27
CA VAL A 7 25.62 -7.74 -0.59
C VAL A 7 24.18 -8.21 -0.75
N LEU A 8 23.26 -7.27 -0.86
CA LEU A 8 21.85 -7.57 -1.12
C LEU A 8 21.68 -8.05 -2.56
N ASN A 9 20.95 -9.15 -2.75
CA ASN A 9 20.50 -9.55 -4.08
C ASN A 9 19.35 -8.63 -4.53
N GLU A 10 19.70 -7.50 -5.14
CA GLU A 10 18.71 -6.53 -5.59
C GLU A 10 17.73 -7.08 -6.62
N LYS A 11 18.19 -7.98 -7.49
CA LYS A 11 17.34 -8.60 -8.51
C LYS A 11 16.26 -9.46 -7.84
N GLY A 12 16.67 -10.38 -6.98
CA GLY A 12 15.75 -11.23 -6.23
C GLY A 12 14.81 -10.40 -5.34
N PHE A 13 15.31 -9.33 -4.73
CA PHE A 13 14.47 -8.43 -3.94
C PHE A 13 13.42 -7.69 -4.77
N ARG A 14 13.76 -7.26 -5.99
CA ARG A 14 12.80 -6.63 -6.92
C ARG A 14 11.75 -7.63 -7.42
N GLU A 15 12.16 -8.87 -7.71
CA GLU A 15 11.25 -9.95 -8.09
C GLU A 15 10.26 -10.27 -6.97
N LEU A 16 10.76 -10.43 -5.73
CA LEU A 16 9.92 -10.67 -4.55
C LEU A 16 8.87 -9.56 -4.36
N ARG A 17 9.26 -8.29 -4.48
CA ARG A 17 8.36 -7.14 -4.33
C ARG A 17 7.31 -7.00 -5.44
N ARG A 18 7.45 -7.77 -6.51
CA ARG A 18 6.51 -7.84 -7.64
C ARG A 18 5.70 -9.13 -7.63
N SER A 19 5.95 -10.03 -6.67
CA SER A 19 5.27 -11.31 -6.58
C SER A 19 3.75 -11.14 -6.39
N PRO A 20 2.93 -12.05 -6.97
CA PRO A 20 1.48 -12.06 -6.77
C PRO A 20 1.07 -12.12 -5.30
N GLU A 21 1.84 -12.82 -4.47
CA GLU A 21 1.59 -12.96 -3.04
C GLU A 21 1.72 -11.63 -2.31
N VAL A 22 2.76 -10.84 -2.65
CA VAL A 22 2.93 -9.48 -2.11
C VAL A 22 1.83 -8.55 -2.62
N GLU A 23 1.39 -8.68 -3.88
CA GLU A 23 0.24 -7.92 -4.36
C GLU A 23 -1.03 -8.23 -3.57
N ALA A 24 -1.33 -9.51 -3.38
CA ALA A 24 -2.52 -9.96 -2.67
C ALA A 24 -2.56 -9.46 -1.23
N ASP A 25 -1.43 -9.52 -0.51
CA ASP A 25 -1.31 -8.97 0.85
C ASP A 25 -1.55 -7.45 0.85
N LEU A 26 -0.90 -6.70 -0.06
CA LEU A 26 -1.09 -5.26 -0.15
C LEU A 26 -2.53 -4.87 -0.49
N VAL A 27 -3.20 -5.62 -1.37
CA VAL A 27 -4.62 -5.39 -1.73
C VAL A 27 -5.52 -5.66 -0.54
N ALA A 28 -5.28 -6.74 0.20
CA ALA A 28 -6.04 -7.05 1.41
C ALA A 28 -5.90 -5.92 2.44
N ARG A 29 -4.68 -5.43 2.67
CA ARG A 29 -4.41 -4.29 3.57
C ARG A 29 -5.10 -3.01 3.11
N GLY A 30 -4.95 -2.67 1.83
CA GLY A 30 -5.58 -1.46 1.26
C GLY A 30 -7.10 -1.48 1.35
N ARG A 31 -7.73 -2.64 1.14
CA ARG A 31 -9.19 -2.81 1.31
C ARG A 31 -9.63 -2.60 2.76
N ARG A 32 -8.87 -3.09 3.75
CA ARG A 32 -9.15 -2.83 5.17
C ARG A 32 -9.08 -1.35 5.50
N VAL A 33 -8.05 -0.66 5.01
CA VAL A 33 -7.91 0.79 5.20
C VAL A 33 -9.06 1.56 4.54
N ALA A 34 -9.41 1.22 3.29
CA ALA A 34 -10.53 1.87 2.59
C ALA A 34 -11.86 1.65 3.31
N ALA A 35 -12.14 0.43 3.78
CA ALA A 35 -13.34 0.11 4.55
C ALA A 35 -13.39 0.88 5.88
N ALA A 36 -12.26 1.00 6.59
CA ALA A 36 -12.16 1.77 7.82
C ALA A 36 -12.31 3.29 7.60
N ALA A 37 -11.82 3.81 6.47
CA ALA A 37 -11.99 5.22 6.11
C ALA A 37 -13.45 5.55 5.74
N GLY A 38 -14.18 4.59 5.17
CA GLY A 38 -15.62 4.64 4.96
C GLY A 38 -16.05 4.81 3.50
N ALA A 39 -17.28 5.28 3.29
CA ALA A 39 -17.86 5.45 1.96
C ALA A 39 -17.08 6.49 1.13
N GLY A 40 -16.89 6.21 -0.16
CA GLY A 40 -16.17 7.08 -1.09
C GLY A 40 -14.64 6.99 -1.01
N PHE A 41 -14.09 6.06 -0.22
CA PHE A 41 -12.67 5.70 -0.23
C PHE A 41 -12.46 4.39 -0.99
N GLU A 42 -11.44 4.34 -1.84
CA GLU A 42 -11.16 3.16 -2.67
C GLU A 42 -9.68 2.77 -2.64
N ALA A 43 -9.42 1.47 -2.74
CA ALA A 43 -8.07 0.91 -2.85
C ALA A 43 -7.78 0.52 -4.30
N GLN A 44 -6.65 1.01 -4.84
CA GLN A 44 -6.18 0.71 -6.18
C GLN A 44 -4.77 0.10 -6.13
N SER A 45 -4.60 -1.10 -6.70
CA SER A 45 -3.26 -1.70 -6.88
C SER A 45 -2.60 -1.22 -8.17
N TRP A 46 -1.27 -1.14 -8.12
CA TRP A 46 -0.44 -0.86 -9.29
C TRP A 46 0.94 -1.50 -9.13
N ILE A 47 1.38 -2.19 -10.17
CA ILE A 47 2.74 -2.73 -10.28
C ILE A 47 3.62 -1.66 -10.95
N GLY A 48 4.45 -0.98 -10.16
CA GLY A 48 5.42 -0.03 -10.67
C GLY A 48 6.68 -0.71 -11.20
N ARG A 49 7.66 0.10 -11.63
CA ARG A 49 8.95 -0.38 -12.19
C ARG A 49 9.65 -1.42 -11.31
N ASN A 50 9.58 -1.27 -9.98
CA ASN A 50 10.38 -2.04 -9.02
C ASN A 50 9.58 -2.71 -7.89
N ARG A 51 8.27 -2.47 -7.79
CA ARG A 51 7.45 -2.92 -6.66
C ARG A 51 5.96 -2.85 -6.94
N ASN A 52 5.21 -3.70 -6.25
CA ASN A 52 3.78 -3.56 -6.08
C ASN A 52 3.50 -2.48 -5.04
N ARG A 53 2.42 -1.73 -5.24
CA ARG A 53 1.88 -0.76 -4.29
C ARG A 53 0.37 -0.75 -4.38
N VAL A 54 -0.27 -0.48 -3.26
CA VAL A 54 -1.68 -0.12 -3.21
C VAL A 54 -1.81 1.33 -2.73
N THR A 55 -2.71 2.06 -3.36
CA THR A 55 -3.07 3.43 -2.99
C THR A 55 -4.50 3.42 -2.48
N VAL A 56 -4.74 4.03 -1.32
CA VAL A 56 -6.11 4.33 -0.88
C VAL A 56 -6.35 5.81 -1.13
N ARG A 57 -7.45 6.14 -1.83
CA ARG A 57 -7.77 7.51 -2.23
C ARG A 57 -9.25 7.83 -2.05
N THR A 58 -9.58 9.12 -2.00
CA THR A 58 -10.94 9.63 -2.02
C THR A 58 -11.47 9.60 -3.46
N ALA A 59 -12.44 8.74 -3.75
CA ALA A 59 -13.10 8.61 -5.04
C ALA A 59 -14.18 9.69 -5.25
N THR A 60 -14.78 10.21 -4.17
CA THR A 60 -15.86 11.19 -4.24
C THR A 60 -15.50 12.55 -3.63
N PRO A 61 -16.16 13.66 -4.03
CA PRO A 61 -16.00 14.97 -3.39
C PRO A 61 -16.32 14.96 -1.89
N GLU A 62 -17.32 14.18 -1.46
CA GLU A 62 -17.74 14.06 -0.07
C GLU A 62 -16.63 13.41 0.77
N ALA A 63 -16.04 12.30 0.27
CA ALA A 63 -14.91 11.65 0.92
C ALA A 63 -13.70 12.59 1.00
N ARG A 64 -13.45 13.40 -0.03
CA ARG A 64 -12.39 14.41 0.00
C ARG A 64 -12.63 15.48 1.07
N ALA A 65 -13.86 15.98 1.18
CA ALA A 65 -14.20 16.97 2.21
C ALA A 65 -14.14 16.37 3.62
N ALA A 66 -14.59 15.12 3.80
CA ALA A 66 -14.52 14.41 5.08
C ALA A 66 -13.07 14.14 5.48
N ASP A 67 -12.22 13.68 4.54
CA ASP A 67 -10.80 13.44 4.83
C ASP A 67 -10.05 14.72 5.19
N ALA A 68 -10.35 15.83 4.52
CA ALA A 68 -9.74 17.13 4.82
C ALA A 68 -10.12 17.67 6.21
N ARG A 69 -11.32 17.34 6.72
CA ARG A 69 -11.82 17.80 8.02
C ARG A 69 -11.45 16.86 9.16
N GLU A 70 -11.49 15.56 8.92
CA GLU A 70 -11.47 14.52 9.96
C GLU A 70 -10.24 13.59 9.85
N HIS A 71 -9.41 13.78 8.83
CA HIS A 71 -8.22 12.95 8.59
C HIS A 71 -8.51 11.45 8.54
N LYS A 72 -9.60 11.07 7.86
CA LYS A 72 -10.09 9.69 7.75
C LYS A 72 -9.01 8.71 7.30
N LEU A 73 -8.21 9.06 6.27
CA LEU A 73 -7.11 8.20 5.79
C LEU A 73 -6.01 8.02 6.83
N LEU A 74 -5.65 9.09 7.53
CA LEU A 74 -4.62 9.04 8.57
C LEU A 74 -5.08 8.17 9.75
N GLY A 75 -6.33 8.34 10.19
CA GLY A 75 -6.93 7.54 11.25
C GLY A 75 -7.13 6.07 10.87
N ALA A 76 -7.29 5.77 9.59
CA ALA A 76 -7.51 4.41 9.09
C ALA A 76 -6.21 3.61 8.83
N LEU A 77 -5.02 4.21 8.96
CA LEU A 77 -3.75 3.56 8.61
C LEU A 77 -3.53 2.22 9.35
N ASP A 78 -3.89 2.15 10.63
CA ASP A 78 -3.67 0.96 11.44
C ASP A 78 -4.55 -0.23 11.05
N ALA A 79 -5.67 -0.01 10.35
CA ALA A 79 -6.50 -1.09 9.81
C ALA A 79 -5.75 -1.94 8.77
N GLY A 80 -4.67 -1.40 8.19
CA GLY A 80 -3.82 -2.10 7.24
C GLY A 80 -2.73 -2.97 7.86
N ARG A 81 -2.61 -3.07 9.19
CA ARG A 81 -1.62 -3.94 9.84
C ARG A 81 -1.96 -5.43 9.70
#